data_AF-A0A952Q668-F1
#
_entry.id   AF-A0A952Q668-F1
#
_cell.length_a   1.000
_cell.length_b   1.000
_cell.length_c   1.000
_cell.angle_alpha   90.00
_cell.angle_beta   90.00
_cell.angle_gamma   90.00
#
_symmetry.space_group_name_H-M   'P 1'
#
loop_
_entity.id
_entity.type
_entity.pdbx_description
1 polymer ?
#
loop_
_entity_poly.entity_id
_entity_poly.type
_entity_poly.pdbx_seq_one_letter_code
_entity_poly.pdbx_strand_id
1 'polypeptide(L)'
;MNQPVMQGELLRLFNQTREVIDTFTETSSEADRREQGSPQAWAAKDVLAQIAFWMDYTVERIGYYQRGEAAPREVDFGALNSQVFETNRLRAWDDVVSEVRRAWEGLYSVVSRATETLLATENRYGDDTGGPLWGEVRANGFIWPLQEIEKLYVRRHAGAQAETIRALLRQLNVEPEPAVVSALIEPTALHSQQASAMPPLIIDVRSAKEYAAGHVQGAVNISLDELPLQLNKFAPERPIVTYCNMHHPGQSRGEKAAALLAEKGFQAAALKGGFPAWKAAELPVQQGSEIRG
;
A
#
# COMPACT_ATOMS: atom_id res chain seq x y z
N MET A 1 21.29 10.88 13.60
CA MET A 1 22.34 10.02 13.00
C MET A 1 21.90 8.58 13.22
N ASN A 2 21.40 7.90 12.20
CA ASN A 2 21.11 6.47 12.30
C ASN A 2 22.46 5.72 12.40
N GLN A 3 22.59 4.88 13.43
CA GLN A 3 23.74 4.00 13.61
C GLN A 3 23.87 3.07 12.39
N PRO A 4 25.10 2.70 11.97
CA PRO A 4 25.27 1.72 10.91
C PRO A 4 24.59 0.41 11.31
N VAL A 5 23.73 -0.10 10.42
CA VAL A 5 23.14 -1.43 10.60
C VAL A 5 24.24 -2.44 10.30
N MET A 6 24.64 -3.21 11.31
CA MET A 6 25.64 -4.27 11.19
C MET A 6 25.15 -5.34 10.19
N GLN A 7 26.06 -5.98 9.45
CA GLN A 7 25.77 -7.06 8.52
C GLN A 7 24.86 -8.15 9.15
N GLY A 8 25.16 -8.54 10.39
CA GLY A 8 24.37 -9.54 11.12
C GLY A 8 22.91 -9.14 11.30
N GLU A 9 22.64 -7.84 11.50
CA GLU A 9 21.28 -7.33 11.62
C GLU A 9 20.55 -7.34 10.28
N LEU A 10 21.23 -7.01 9.18
CA LEU A 10 20.66 -7.15 7.83
C LEU A 10 20.26 -8.60 7.56
N LEU A 11 21.14 -9.57 7.87
CA LEU A 11 20.86 -11.00 7.67
C LEU A 11 19.68 -11.50 8.53
N ARG A 12 19.58 -11.00 9.78
CA ARG A 12 18.43 -11.29 10.64
C ARG A 12 17.13 -10.82 10.01
N LEU A 13 17.12 -9.61 9.46
CA LEU A 13 15.94 -9.02 8.80
C LEU A 13 15.59 -9.71 7.48
N PHE A 14 16.58 -10.17 6.73
CA PHE A 14 16.34 -11.01 5.55
C PHE A 14 15.57 -12.27 5.89
N ASN A 15 15.94 -12.96 6.97
CA ASN A 15 15.26 -14.19 7.40
C ASN A 15 13.82 -13.91 7.84
N GLN A 16 13.57 -12.83 8.60
CA GLN A 16 12.21 -12.46 8.98
C GLN A 16 11.33 -12.10 7.77
N THR A 17 11.91 -11.40 6.79
CA THR A 17 11.20 -11.05 5.55
C THR A 17 10.91 -12.30 4.72
N ARG A 18 11.85 -13.26 4.70
CA ARG A 18 11.67 -14.55 4.04
C ARG A 18 10.48 -15.31 4.61
N GLU A 19 10.36 -15.38 5.94
CA GLU A 19 9.24 -16.01 6.63
C GLU A 19 7.89 -15.37 6.24
N VAL A 20 7.84 -14.03 6.13
CA VAL A 20 6.64 -13.31 5.69
C VAL A 20 6.27 -13.66 4.25
N ILE A 21 7.24 -13.66 3.34
CA ILE A 21 7.03 -14.02 1.93
C ILE A 21 6.57 -15.48 1.82
N ASP A 22 7.22 -16.41 2.52
CA ASP A 22 6.86 -17.83 2.48
C ASP A 22 5.45 -18.04 3.01
N THR A 23 5.11 -17.48 4.17
CA THR A 23 3.75 -17.52 4.73
C THR A 23 2.72 -16.93 3.76
N PHE A 24 3.02 -15.78 3.15
CA PHE A 24 2.13 -15.15 2.17
C PHE A 24 1.90 -16.06 0.95
N THR A 25 2.96 -16.66 0.42
CA THR A 25 2.84 -17.52 -0.77
C THR A 25 2.10 -18.82 -0.50
N GLU A 26 2.33 -19.44 0.67
CA GLU A 26 1.67 -20.67 1.11
C GLU A 26 0.19 -20.46 1.39
N THR A 27 -0.17 -19.34 2.03
CA THR A 27 -1.55 -19.05 2.45
C THR A 27 -2.39 -18.33 1.39
N SER A 28 -1.78 -17.90 0.28
CA SER A 28 -2.52 -17.25 -0.82
C SER A 28 -3.50 -18.23 -1.49
N SER A 29 -4.74 -17.79 -1.66
CA SER A 29 -5.84 -18.60 -2.21
C SER A 29 -5.68 -18.86 -3.70
N GLU A 30 -6.40 -19.83 -4.27
CA GLU A 30 -6.38 -20.06 -5.73
C GLU A 30 -6.82 -18.82 -6.53
N ALA A 31 -7.75 -18.02 -5.97
CA ALA A 31 -8.19 -16.76 -6.56
C ALA A 31 -7.04 -15.74 -6.59
N ASP A 32 -6.32 -15.57 -5.47
CA ASP A 32 -5.16 -14.68 -5.39
C ASP A 32 -4.06 -15.06 -6.40
N ARG A 33 -3.81 -16.37 -6.54
CA ARG A 33 -2.77 -16.90 -7.43
C ARG A 33 -3.09 -16.69 -8.91
N ARG A 34 -4.37 -16.53 -9.24
CA ARG A 34 -4.87 -16.34 -10.61
C ARG A 34 -5.23 -14.88 -10.94
N GLU A 35 -5.31 -14.02 -9.94
CA GLU A 35 -5.61 -12.61 -10.10
C GLU A 35 -4.65 -11.96 -11.12
N GLN A 36 -5.22 -11.15 -12.00
CA GLN A 36 -4.47 -10.39 -13.00
C GLN A 36 -4.47 -8.93 -12.58
N GLY A 37 -3.29 -8.38 -12.34
CA GLY A 37 -3.16 -6.96 -12.02
C GLY A 37 -3.16 -6.06 -13.25
N SER A 38 -2.93 -4.79 -13.00
CA SER A 38 -2.66 -3.77 -14.00
C SER A 38 -1.46 -2.93 -13.58
N PRO A 39 -0.87 -2.12 -14.47
CA PRO A 39 0.23 -1.22 -14.10
C PRO A 39 -0.14 -0.22 -12.99
N GLN A 40 -1.43 0.05 -12.77
CA GLN A 40 -1.92 0.96 -11.72
C GLN A 40 -2.37 0.22 -10.45
N ALA A 41 -2.54 -1.10 -10.51
CA ALA A 41 -2.99 -1.92 -9.39
C ALA A 41 -2.47 -3.36 -9.55
N TRP A 42 -1.32 -3.63 -8.95
CA TRP A 42 -0.66 -4.93 -9.02
C TRP A 42 -1.42 -6.03 -8.25
N ALA A 43 -1.52 -7.21 -8.86
CA ALA A 43 -1.97 -8.41 -8.17
C ALA A 43 -0.82 -8.98 -7.33
N ALA A 44 -1.14 -9.99 -6.50
CA ALA A 44 -0.15 -10.65 -5.65
C ALA A 44 1.07 -11.17 -6.43
N LYS A 45 0.84 -11.78 -7.60
CA LYS A 45 1.91 -12.28 -8.47
C LYS A 45 2.82 -11.16 -8.98
N ASP A 46 2.23 -10.03 -9.36
CA ASP A 46 2.99 -8.91 -9.93
C ASP A 46 3.88 -8.28 -8.84
N VAL A 47 3.37 -8.15 -7.61
CA VAL A 47 4.17 -7.72 -6.45
C VAL A 47 5.34 -8.68 -6.21
N LEU A 48 5.11 -9.99 -6.22
CA LEU A 48 6.17 -10.98 -6.05
C LEU A 48 7.24 -10.88 -7.16
N ALA A 49 6.83 -10.73 -8.42
CA ALA A 49 7.77 -10.55 -9.53
C ALA A 49 8.62 -9.29 -9.37
N GLN A 50 8.02 -8.20 -8.90
CA GLN A 50 8.73 -6.96 -8.60
C GLN A 50 9.71 -7.11 -7.42
N ILE A 51 9.33 -7.84 -6.37
CA ILE A 51 10.24 -8.17 -5.25
C ILE A 51 11.47 -8.90 -5.76
N ALA A 52 11.29 -9.93 -6.60
CA ALA A 52 12.41 -10.66 -7.16
C ALA A 52 13.33 -9.75 -8.01
N PHE A 53 12.73 -8.93 -8.86
CA PHE A 53 13.46 -7.99 -9.70
C PHE A 53 14.32 -7.03 -8.86
N TRP A 54 13.74 -6.37 -7.86
CA TRP A 54 14.47 -5.41 -7.04
C TRP A 54 15.58 -6.05 -6.20
N MET A 55 15.40 -7.31 -5.75
CA MET A 55 16.46 -8.06 -5.09
C MET A 55 17.62 -8.39 -6.03
N ASP A 56 17.33 -8.90 -7.24
CA ASP A 56 18.34 -9.20 -8.26
C ASP A 56 19.05 -7.91 -8.73
N TYR A 57 18.31 -6.81 -8.85
CA TYR A 57 18.83 -5.49 -9.19
C TYR A 57 19.82 -4.99 -8.13
N THR A 58 19.50 -5.14 -6.84
CA THR A 58 20.44 -4.78 -5.76
C THR A 58 21.67 -5.70 -5.73
N VAL A 59 21.54 -6.99 -6.07
CA VAL A 59 22.69 -7.89 -6.25
C VAL A 59 23.64 -7.37 -7.33
N GLU A 60 23.10 -7.00 -8.50
CA GLU A 60 23.87 -6.45 -9.61
C GLU A 60 24.61 -5.16 -9.20
N ARG A 61 23.89 -4.28 -8.49
CA ARG A 61 24.41 -3.01 -7.97
C ARG A 61 25.58 -3.18 -7.01
N ILE A 62 25.44 -4.03 -6.00
CA ILE A 62 26.56 -4.33 -5.09
C ILE A 62 27.75 -4.92 -5.87
N GLY A 63 27.49 -5.73 -6.90
CA GLY A 63 28.50 -6.31 -7.76
C GLY A 63 29.40 -5.28 -8.45
N TYR A 64 28.87 -4.13 -8.89
CA TYR A 64 29.70 -3.07 -9.50
C TYR A 64 30.73 -2.51 -8.52
N TYR A 65 30.39 -2.32 -7.24
CA TYR A 65 31.35 -1.85 -6.22
C TYR A 65 32.43 -2.88 -5.97
N GLN A 66 32.06 -4.16 -5.89
CA GLN A 66 33.01 -5.25 -5.67
C GLN A 66 34.02 -5.36 -6.83
N ARG A 67 33.60 -5.05 -8.05
CA ARG A 67 34.45 -5.06 -9.25
C ARG A 67 35.18 -3.73 -9.50
N GLY A 68 34.86 -2.67 -8.74
CA GLY A 68 35.39 -1.32 -8.97
C GLY A 68 34.90 -0.68 -10.27
N GLU A 69 33.77 -1.15 -10.79
CA GLU A 69 33.17 -0.67 -12.03
C GLU A 69 32.31 0.57 -11.81
N ALA A 70 32.18 1.39 -12.85
CA ALA A 70 31.23 2.50 -12.82
C ALA A 70 29.79 1.97 -12.87
N ALA A 71 28.94 2.58 -12.07
CA ALA A 71 27.50 2.38 -12.10
C ALA A 71 26.92 2.63 -13.51
N PRO A 72 26.00 1.79 -14.01
CA PRO A 72 25.14 2.17 -15.14
C PRO A 72 24.40 3.47 -14.80
N ARG A 73 24.24 4.35 -15.82
CA ARG A 73 23.64 5.70 -15.69
C ARG A 73 22.15 5.65 -15.29
N GLU A 74 21.63 6.84 -15.00
CA GLU A 74 20.24 7.21 -14.69
C GLU A 74 19.18 6.22 -15.17
N VAL A 75 18.35 5.77 -14.24
CA VAL A 75 17.40 4.68 -14.43
C VAL A 75 15.98 5.22 -14.26
N ASP A 76 15.14 5.04 -15.27
CA ASP A 76 13.71 5.31 -15.14
C ASP A 76 13.02 4.14 -14.45
N PHE A 77 12.78 4.29 -13.14
CA PHE A 77 12.13 3.27 -12.32
C PHE A 77 10.68 3.01 -12.73
N GLY A 78 9.99 4.01 -13.28
CA GLY A 78 8.62 3.82 -13.80
C GLY A 78 8.63 2.92 -15.04
N ALA A 79 9.57 3.16 -15.95
CA ALA A 79 9.75 2.33 -17.14
C ALA A 79 10.18 0.90 -16.77
N LEU A 80 11.12 0.72 -15.83
CA LEU A 80 11.52 -0.60 -15.35
C LEU A 80 10.35 -1.35 -14.71
N ASN A 81 9.62 -0.69 -13.80
CA ASN A 81 8.46 -1.31 -13.16
C ASN A 81 7.42 -1.77 -14.19
N SER A 82 7.16 -0.94 -15.21
CA SER A 82 6.25 -1.28 -16.31
C SER A 82 6.77 -2.47 -17.13
N GLN A 83 8.06 -2.49 -17.43
CA GLN A 83 8.69 -3.59 -18.17
C GLN A 83 8.63 -4.91 -17.40
N VAL A 84 8.92 -4.88 -16.09
CA VAL A 84 8.85 -6.07 -15.23
C VAL A 84 7.41 -6.58 -15.15
N PHE A 85 6.43 -5.69 -14.99
CA PHE A 85 5.02 -6.06 -15.03
C PHE A 85 4.66 -6.74 -16.36
N GLU A 86 4.95 -6.13 -17.50
CA GLU A 86 4.60 -6.69 -18.82
C GLU A 86 5.28 -8.03 -19.08
N THR A 87 6.55 -8.18 -18.69
CA THR A 87 7.31 -9.42 -18.89
C THR A 87 6.77 -10.57 -18.01
N ASN A 88 6.23 -10.25 -16.84
CA ASN A 88 5.74 -11.26 -15.89
C ASN A 88 4.22 -11.48 -15.94
N ARG A 89 3.48 -10.65 -16.70
CA ARG A 89 2.01 -10.63 -16.73
C ARG A 89 1.39 -12.02 -16.91
N LEU A 90 1.96 -12.85 -17.79
CA LEU A 90 1.41 -14.17 -18.12
C LEU A 90 2.09 -15.34 -17.41
N ARG A 91 3.06 -15.09 -16.53
CA ARG A 91 3.76 -16.17 -15.84
C ARG A 91 2.88 -16.87 -14.82
N ALA A 92 3.17 -18.15 -14.59
CA ALA A 92 2.50 -18.93 -13.57
C ALA A 92 2.96 -18.51 -12.17
N TRP A 93 2.07 -18.66 -11.19
CA TRP A 93 2.34 -18.34 -9.80
C TRP A 93 3.61 -19.05 -9.27
N ASP A 94 3.72 -20.36 -9.48
CA ASP A 94 4.81 -21.17 -8.94
C ASP A 94 6.18 -20.77 -9.54
N ASP A 95 6.21 -20.32 -10.80
CA ASP A 95 7.43 -19.81 -11.44
C ASP A 95 7.91 -18.52 -10.77
N VAL A 96 6.96 -17.61 -10.45
CA VAL A 96 7.27 -16.34 -9.80
C VAL A 96 7.69 -16.56 -8.34
N VAL A 97 7.03 -17.46 -7.61
CA VAL A 97 7.42 -17.83 -6.24
C VAL A 97 8.82 -18.43 -6.20
N SER A 98 9.13 -19.33 -7.14
CA SER A 98 10.46 -19.94 -7.24
C SER A 98 11.55 -18.89 -7.54
N GLU A 99 11.21 -17.90 -8.36
CA GLU A 99 12.11 -16.80 -8.66
C GLU A 99 12.33 -15.85 -7.48
N VAL A 100 11.30 -15.49 -6.71
CA VAL A 100 11.48 -14.71 -5.48
C VAL A 100 12.40 -15.42 -4.50
N ARG A 101 12.28 -16.75 -4.38
CA ARG A 101 13.20 -17.56 -3.56
C ARG A 101 14.64 -17.46 -4.04
N ARG A 102 14.87 -17.65 -5.34
CA ARG A 102 16.19 -17.52 -5.96
C ARG A 102 16.79 -16.12 -5.76
N ALA A 103 16.00 -15.06 -5.97
CA ALA A 103 16.46 -13.68 -5.82
C ALA A 103 16.83 -13.36 -4.37
N TRP A 104 16.02 -13.82 -3.41
CA TRP A 104 16.33 -13.72 -1.98
C TRP A 104 17.64 -14.45 -1.64
N GLU A 105 17.83 -15.69 -2.11
CA GLU A 105 19.04 -16.47 -1.87
C GLU A 105 20.28 -15.76 -2.44
N GLY A 106 20.15 -15.18 -3.64
CA GLY A 106 21.20 -14.39 -4.28
C GLY A 106 21.60 -13.17 -3.43
N LEU A 107 20.61 -12.37 -3.03
CA LEU A 107 20.87 -11.16 -2.23
C LEU A 107 21.41 -11.49 -0.84
N TYR A 108 20.84 -12.48 -0.15
CA TYR A 108 21.35 -12.98 1.13
C TYR A 108 22.82 -13.40 1.01
N SER A 109 23.16 -14.15 -0.04
CA SER A 109 24.50 -14.65 -0.29
C SER A 109 25.53 -13.53 -0.53
N VAL A 110 25.13 -12.48 -1.27
CA VAL A 110 25.97 -11.30 -1.47
C VAL A 110 26.19 -10.54 -0.16
N VAL A 111 25.10 -10.27 0.58
CA VAL A 111 25.17 -9.53 1.84
C VAL A 111 25.97 -10.29 2.89
N SER A 112 25.83 -11.62 2.98
CA SER A 112 26.56 -12.45 3.96
C SER A 112 28.06 -12.51 3.71
N ARG A 113 28.53 -12.14 2.51
CA ARG A 113 29.95 -12.05 2.15
C ARG A 113 30.47 -10.62 2.11
N ALA A 114 29.59 -9.62 2.15
CA ALA A 114 29.97 -8.22 2.12
C ALA A 114 30.69 -7.82 3.42
N THR A 115 31.70 -6.95 3.33
CA THR A 115 32.31 -6.36 4.52
C THR A 115 31.47 -5.20 5.02
N GLU A 116 31.58 -4.86 6.31
CA GLU A 116 30.95 -3.65 6.88
C GLU A 116 31.38 -2.39 6.13
N THR A 117 32.64 -2.32 5.68
CA THR A 117 33.16 -1.21 4.86
C THR A 117 32.45 -1.11 3.51
N LEU A 118 32.19 -2.24 2.85
CA LEU A 118 31.44 -2.25 1.59
C LEU A 118 30.01 -1.76 1.83
N LEU A 119 29.32 -2.32 2.83
CA LEU A 119 27.96 -1.92 3.18
C LEU A 119 27.84 -0.45 3.60
N ALA A 120 28.86 0.10 4.26
CA ALA A 120 28.94 1.51 4.65
C ALA A 120 29.39 2.45 3.51
N THR A 121 29.73 1.93 2.33
CA THR A 121 30.14 2.75 1.18
C THR A 121 28.96 3.59 0.69
N GLU A 122 29.19 4.87 0.43
CA GLU A 122 28.19 5.77 -0.14
C GLU A 122 27.64 5.21 -1.45
N ASN A 123 26.32 5.12 -1.52
CA ASN A 123 25.56 4.79 -2.71
C ASN A 123 25.69 5.94 -3.71
N ARG A 124 26.33 5.66 -4.85
CA ARG A 124 26.58 6.59 -5.95
C ARG A 124 25.59 6.46 -7.10
N TYR A 125 24.61 5.58 -6.97
CA TYR A 125 23.50 5.54 -7.92
C TYR A 125 22.58 6.72 -7.58
N GLY A 126 22.27 7.55 -8.58
CA GLY A 126 21.51 8.79 -8.41
C GLY A 126 20.02 8.60 -8.08
N ASP A 127 19.69 7.58 -7.29
CA ASP A 127 18.37 7.44 -6.71
C ASP A 127 18.21 8.29 -5.44
N ASP A 128 16.97 8.66 -5.16
CA ASP A 128 16.56 9.51 -4.03
C ASP A 128 16.87 8.91 -2.64
N THR A 129 17.54 7.74 -2.58
CA THR A 129 17.83 7.08 -1.30
C THR A 129 19.02 7.70 -0.57
N GLY A 130 20.06 8.13 -1.30
CA GLY A 130 21.31 8.67 -0.72
C GLY A 130 21.93 7.78 0.38
N GLY A 131 23.13 8.11 0.85
CA GLY A 131 23.73 7.40 1.98
C GLY A 131 24.26 6.01 1.63
N PRO A 132 24.50 5.14 2.62
CA PRO A 132 25.29 3.92 2.40
C PRO A 132 24.55 2.80 1.64
N LEU A 133 25.30 1.88 1.01
CA LEU A 133 24.76 0.70 0.31
C LEU A 133 23.86 -0.18 1.18
N TRP A 134 24.09 -0.26 2.50
CA TRP A 134 23.16 -0.96 3.38
C TRP A 134 21.75 -0.38 3.28
N GLY A 135 21.58 0.92 3.02
CA GLY A 135 20.26 1.55 2.87
C GLY A 135 19.46 0.95 1.72
N GLU A 136 20.10 0.71 0.58
CA GLU A 136 19.49 0.05 -0.57
C GLU A 136 19.11 -1.40 -0.26
N VAL A 137 20.02 -2.13 0.40
CA VAL A 137 19.74 -3.50 0.89
C VAL A 137 18.53 -3.50 1.81
N ARG A 138 18.37 -2.49 2.68
CA ARG A 138 17.18 -2.36 3.54
C ARG A 138 15.91 -2.09 2.74
N ALA A 139 15.98 -1.15 1.79
CA ALA A 139 14.84 -0.74 0.98
C ALA A 139 14.29 -1.91 0.17
N ASN A 140 15.13 -2.54 -0.65
CA ASN A 140 14.72 -3.56 -1.61
C ASN A 140 14.68 -4.97 -1.02
N GLY A 141 15.53 -5.25 -0.02
CA GLY A 141 15.60 -6.56 0.62
C GLY A 141 14.46 -6.81 1.60
N PHE A 142 13.87 -5.77 2.19
CA PHE A 142 12.80 -5.98 3.19
C PHE A 142 11.79 -4.85 3.38
N ILE A 143 12.14 -3.57 3.43
CA ILE A 143 11.16 -2.50 3.73
C ILE A 143 10.04 -2.50 2.68
N TRP A 144 10.40 -2.41 1.41
CA TRP A 144 9.45 -2.35 0.32
C TRP A 144 8.67 -3.69 0.16
N PRO A 145 9.32 -4.88 0.16
CA PRO A 145 8.59 -6.15 0.19
C PRO A 145 7.55 -6.27 1.31
N LEU A 146 7.92 -5.88 2.54
CA LEU A 146 7.01 -5.91 3.69
C LEU A 146 5.82 -4.96 3.48
N GLN A 147 6.07 -3.73 3.02
CA GLN A 147 5.01 -2.76 2.76
C GLN A 147 4.01 -3.25 1.70
N GLU A 148 4.48 -3.82 0.58
CA GLU A 148 3.57 -4.28 -0.48
C GLU A 148 2.78 -5.54 -0.07
N ILE A 149 3.38 -6.45 0.68
CA ILE A 149 2.69 -7.62 1.23
C ILE A 149 1.66 -7.20 2.29
N GLU A 150 1.96 -6.19 3.12
CA GLU A 150 1.02 -5.61 4.06
C GLU A 150 -0.22 -5.06 3.34
N LYS A 151 -0.03 -4.28 2.27
CA LYS A 151 -1.14 -3.77 1.44
C LYS A 151 -2.00 -4.90 0.86
N LEU A 152 -1.38 -6.01 0.44
CA LEU A 152 -2.11 -7.20 -0.03
C LEU A 152 -2.95 -7.83 1.08
N TYR A 153 -2.41 -7.99 2.30
CA TYR A 153 -3.18 -8.51 3.43
C TYR A 153 -4.31 -7.57 3.85
N VAL A 154 -4.10 -6.26 3.82
CA VAL A 154 -5.16 -5.27 4.09
C VAL A 154 -6.30 -5.40 3.07
N ARG A 155 -5.97 -5.51 1.76
CA ARG A 155 -6.98 -5.73 0.70
C ARG A 155 -7.77 -7.02 0.89
N ARG A 156 -7.18 -8.05 1.50
CA ARG A 156 -7.82 -9.34 1.80
C ARG A 156 -8.56 -9.37 3.14
N HIS A 157 -8.64 -8.25 3.86
CA HIS A 157 -9.18 -8.19 5.22
C HIS A 157 -8.47 -9.11 6.24
N ALA A 158 -7.20 -9.41 5.99
CA ALA A 158 -6.35 -10.26 6.83
C ALA A 158 -5.59 -9.42 7.88
N GLY A 159 -6.34 -8.82 8.81
CA GLY A 159 -5.82 -7.81 9.74
C GLY A 159 -4.70 -8.30 10.67
N ALA A 160 -4.72 -9.57 11.09
CA ALA A 160 -3.70 -10.13 11.97
C ALA A 160 -2.33 -10.25 11.27
N GLN A 161 -2.32 -10.69 10.01
CA GLN A 161 -1.11 -10.79 9.19
C GLN A 161 -0.56 -9.40 8.87
N ALA A 162 -1.43 -8.45 8.51
CA ALA A 162 -1.03 -7.05 8.30
C ALA A 162 -0.39 -6.45 9.57
N GLU A 163 -0.96 -6.66 10.76
CA GLU A 163 -0.38 -6.14 12.00
C GLU A 163 0.96 -6.81 12.35
N THR A 164 1.13 -8.10 12.03
CA THR A 164 2.42 -8.78 12.19
C THR A 164 3.51 -8.10 11.36
N ILE A 165 3.21 -7.72 10.12
CA ILE A 165 4.14 -6.99 9.26
C ILE A 165 4.38 -5.56 9.77
N ARG A 166 3.34 -4.86 10.21
CA ARG A 166 3.48 -3.51 10.81
C ARG A 166 4.38 -3.52 12.04
N ALA A 167 4.28 -4.56 12.87
CA ALA A 167 5.17 -4.73 14.02
C ALA A 167 6.64 -4.87 13.59
N LEU A 168 6.92 -5.62 12.51
CA LEU A 168 8.27 -5.71 11.94
C LEU A 168 8.75 -4.36 11.37
N LEU A 169 7.89 -3.63 10.66
CA LEU A 169 8.22 -2.30 10.12
C LEU A 169 8.55 -1.29 11.25
N ARG A 170 7.78 -1.29 12.34
CA ARG A 170 8.06 -0.45 13.52
C ARG A 170 9.42 -0.76 14.15
N GLN A 171 9.84 -2.03 14.18
CA GLN A 171 11.20 -2.41 14.65
C GLN A 171 12.31 -1.82 13.77
N LEU A 172 12.00 -1.48 12.51
CA LEU A 172 12.93 -0.89 11.55
C LEU A 172 12.95 0.64 11.58
N ASN A 173 12.24 1.26 12.53
CA ASN A 173 11.92 2.69 12.55
C ASN A 173 11.28 3.16 11.23
N VAL A 174 10.60 2.26 10.55
CA VAL A 174 9.71 2.59 9.43
C VAL A 174 8.34 2.66 10.04
N GLU A 175 7.83 3.87 10.21
CA GLU A 175 6.42 4.02 10.56
C GLU A 175 5.63 3.33 9.43
N PRO A 176 4.82 2.31 9.74
CA PRO A 176 3.94 1.75 8.73
C PRO A 176 3.10 2.91 8.20
N GLU A 177 3.01 3.00 6.87
CA GLU A 177 2.16 4.03 6.26
C GLU A 177 0.81 3.98 6.97
N PRO A 178 0.33 5.11 7.54
CA PRO A 178 -0.95 5.13 8.23
C PRO A 178 -1.96 4.59 7.24
N ALA A 179 -2.57 3.42 7.52
CA ALA A 179 -3.30 2.60 6.56
C ALA A 179 -3.92 3.46 5.45
N VAL A 180 -3.19 3.65 4.34
CA VAL A 180 -3.67 4.54 3.28
C VAL A 180 -4.65 3.71 2.49
N VAL A 181 -5.88 3.69 2.99
CA VAL A 181 -7.04 3.57 2.12
C VAL A 181 -7.69 4.95 2.10
N SER A 182 -6.97 5.92 1.54
CA SER A 182 -7.66 6.92 0.72
C SER A 182 -7.87 6.29 -0.66
N ALA A 183 -8.55 5.14 -0.72
CA ALA A 183 -9.09 4.71 -2.00
C ALA A 183 -10.14 5.75 -2.36
N LEU A 184 -9.91 6.47 -3.45
CA LEU A 184 -10.95 7.27 -4.03
C LEU A 184 -11.94 6.30 -4.68
N ILE A 185 -13.19 6.28 -4.21
CA ILE A 185 -14.26 5.51 -4.84
C ILE A 185 -14.96 6.39 -5.89
N GLU A 186 -15.13 5.86 -7.10
CA GLU A 186 -15.88 6.54 -8.16
C GLU A 186 -17.37 6.64 -7.79
N PRO A 187 -18.09 7.72 -8.14
CA PRO A 187 -19.50 7.87 -7.81
C PRO A 187 -20.40 6.71 -8.26
N THR A 188 -20.18 6.20 -9.48
CA THR A 188 -20.96 5.07 -10.04
C THR A 188 -20.68 3.76 -9.32
N ALA A 189 -19.44 3.55 -8.86
CA ALA A 189 -19.06 2.39 -8.06
C ALA A 189 -19.73 2.45 -6.68
N LEU A 190 -19.69 3.61 -6.01
CA LEU A 190 -20.39 3.80 -4.74
C LEU A 190 -21.89 3.53 -4.90
N HIS A 191 -22.53 4.10 -5.92
CA HIS A 191 -23.96 3.89 -6.17
C HIS A 191 -24.31 2.41 -6.34
N SER A 192 -23.50 1.67 -7.10
CA SER A 192 -23.69 0.22 -7.28
C SER A 192 -23.56 -0.54 -5.96
N GLN A 193 -22.61 -0.14 -5.09
CA GLN A 193 -22.41 -0.78 -3.79
C GLN A 193 -23.54 -0.52 -2.78
N GLN A 194 -24.34 0.53 -2.96
CA GLN A 194 -25.52 0.80 -2.10
C GLN A 194 -26.57 -0.32 -2.16
N ALA A 195 -26.58 -1.11 -3.24
CA ALA A 195 -27.48 -2.25 -3.41
C ALA A 195 -26.83 -3.60 -3.05
N SER A 196 -25.60 -3.60 -2.51
CA SER A 196 -24.90 -4.84 -2.15
C SER A 196 -25.46 -5.48 -0.88
N ALA A 197 -25.07 -6.74 -0.60
CA ALA A 197 -25.44 -7.45 0.63
C ALA A 197 -24.93 -6.76 1.90
N MET A 198 -23.88 -5.94 1.80
CA MET A 198 -23.33 -5.15 2.90
C MET A 198 -23.05 -3.72 2.40
N PRO A 199 -24.07 -2.85 2.34
CA PRO A 199 -23.92 -1.51 1.79
C PRO A 199 -23.02 -0.64 2.67
N PRO A 200 -22.13 0.18 2.08
CA PRO A 200 -21.25 1.05 2.84
C PRO A 200 -22.05 2.06 3.68
N LEU A 201 -21.48 2.47 4.81
CA LEU A 201 -21.94 3.64 5.55
C LEU A 201 -21.42 4.89 4.84
N ILE A 202 -22.32 5.75 4.35
CA ILE A 202 -21.93 6.98 3.65
C ILE A 202 -21.97 8.14 4.65
N ILE A 203 -20.86 8.84 4.82
CA ILE A 203 -20.73 9.96 5.75
C ILE A 203 -20.47 11.26 4.99
N ASP A 204 -21.41 12.19 5.11
CA ASP A 204 -21.26 13.56 4.63
C ASP A 204 -20.57 14.41 5.72
N VAL A 205 -19.34 14.85 5.46
CA VAL A 205 -18.57 15.68 6.41
C VAL A 205 -18.72 17.19 6.16
N ARG A 206 -19.69 17.60 5.35
CA ARG A 206 -20.04 19.00 5.11
C ARG A 206 -20.89 19.55 6.26
N SER A 207 -21.15 20.85 6.25
CA SER A 207 -22.06 21.47 7.22
C SER A 207 -23.49 20.95 7.07
N ALA A 208 -24.27 21.00 8.16
CA ALA A 208 -25.68 20.63 8.15
C ALA A 208 -26.50 21.42 7.10
N LYS A 209 -26.12 22.68 6.82
CA LYS A 209 -26.73 23.50 5.77
C LYS A 209 -26.44 22.95 4.38
N GLU A 210 -25.20 22.54 4.09
CA GLU A 210 -24.82 21.91 2.82
C GLU A 210 -25.52 20.56 2.64
N TYR A 211 -25.61 19.76 3.71
CA TYR A 211 -26.31 18.48 3.71
C TYR A 211 -27.81 18.63 3.44
N ALA A 212 -28.48 19.54 4.15
CA ALA A 212 -29.92 19.77 4.02
C ALA A 212 -30.31 20.28 2.62
N ALA A 213 -29.43 21.05 1.97
CA ALA A 213 -29.61 21.52 0.60
C ALA A 213 -29.52 20.40 -0.46
N GLY A 214 -28.91 19.26 -0.11
CA GLY A 214 -28.81 18.09 -0.98
C GLY A 214 -27.60 17.24 -0.61
N HIS A 215 -27.78 15.93 -0.45
CA HIS A 215 -26.75 14.97 -0.08
C HIS A 215 -26.90 13.63 -0.83
N VAL A 216 -25.86 12.80 -0.80
CA VAL A 216 -25.90 11.44 -1.35
C VAL A 216 -27.00 10.65 -0.66
N GLN A 217 -27.83 9.93 -1.41
CA GLN A 217 -28.92 9.14 -0.85
C GLN A 217 -28.42 8.17 0.23
N GLY A 218 -29.03 8.18 1.42
CA GLY A 218 -28.66 7.30 2.53
C GLY A 218 -27.39 7.70 3.29
N ALA A 219 -26.83 8.88 3.01
CA ALA A 219 -25.73 9.42 3.79
C ALA A 219 -26.19 9.88 5.18
N VAL A 220 -25.27 9.89 6.14
CA VAL A 220 -25.45 10.54 7.44
C VAL A 220 -24.53 11.77 7.52
N ASN A 221 -25.01 12.86 8.13
CA ASN A 221 -24.18 14.04 8.33
C ASN A 221 -23.42 13.96 9.65
N ILE A 222 -22.10 13.88 9.57
CA ILE A 222 -21.19 13.92 10.72
C ILE A 222 -20.01 14.77 10.29
N SER A 223 -19.82 15.94 10.91
CA SER A 223 -18.70 16.80 10.54
C SER A 223 -17.35 16.14 10.86
N LEU A 224 -16.29 16.59 10.19
CA LEU A 224 -14.94 16.06 10.42
C LEU A 224 -14.51 16.17 11.90
N ASP A 225 -14.92 17.23 12.59
CA ASP A 225 -14.57 17.48 13.99
C ASP A 225 -15.36 16.59 14.96
N GLU A 226 -16.57 16.17 14.59
CA GLU A 226 -17.43 15.29 15.40
C GLU A 226 -17.15 13.81 15.16
N LEU A 227 -16.57 13.46 14.01
CA LEU A 227 -16.33 12.09 13.59
C LEU A 227 -15.55 11.25 14.63
N PRO A 228 -14.47 11.75 15.27
CA PRO A 228 -13.74 10.99 16.30
C PRO A 228 -14.58 10.66 17.54
N LEU A 229 -15.61 11.45 17.82
CA LEU A 229 -16.50 11.28 18.98
C LEU A 229 -17.60 10.24 18.73
N GLN A 230 -17.79 9.83 17.47
CA GLN A 230 -18.88 8.94 17.07
C GLN A 230 -18.42 7.55 16.61
N LEU A 231 -17.12 7.27 16.66
CA LEU A 231 -16.51 6.01 16.17
C LEU A 231 -17.18 4.77 16.76
N ASN A 232 -17.58 4.82 18.03
CA ASN A 232 -18.20 3.73 18.78
C ASN A 232 -19.58 3.31 18.22
N LYS A 233 -20.16 4.12 17.32
CA LYS A 233 -21.45 3.84 16.68
C LYS A 233 -21.29 3.06 15.37
N PHE A 234 -20.07 2.92 14.86
CA PHE A 234 -19.80 2.27 13.59
C PHE A 234 -19.45 0.80 13.79
N ALA A 235 -20.02 -0.08 12.96
CA ALA A 235 -19.63 -1.48 12.92
C ALA A 235 -18.25 -1.61 12.25
N PRO A 236 -17.22 -2.19 12.91
CA PRO A 236 -15.85 -2.26 12.38
C PRO A 236 -15.74 -2.94 11.01
N GLU A 237 -16.59 -3.94 10.77
CA GLU A 237 -16.64 -4.73 9.53
C GLU A 237 -17.40 -4.05 8.39
N ARG A 238 -18.14 -2.96 8.64
CA ARG A 238 -18.91 -2.25 7.60
C ARG A 238 -18.01 -1.21 6.91
N PRO A 239 -17.86 -1.26 5.57
CA PRO A 239 -17.11 -0.24 4.85
C PRO A 239 -17.72 1.16 5.03
N ILE A 240 -16.89 2.18 5.11
CA ILE A 240 -17.28 3.58 5.30
C ILE A 240 -16.81 4.40 4.11
N VAL A 241 -17.68 5.23 3.56
CA VAL A 241 -17.33 6.18 2.49
C VAL A 241 -17.61 7.59 2.94
N THR A 242 -16.59 8.42 3.02
CA THR A 242 -16.72 9.82 3.41
C THR A 242 -16.69 10.74 2.19
N TYR A 243 -17.36 11.89 2.27
CA TYR A 243 -17.25 12.89 1.21
C TYR A 243 -17.46 14.31 1.70
N CYS A 244 -16.95 15.27 0.94
CA CYS A 244 -17.25 16.68 1.12
C CYS A 244 -17.57 17.37 -0.22
N ASN A 245 -17.67 18.70 -0.21
CA ASN A 245 -17.63 19.50 -1.44
C ASN A 245 -16.17 19.60 -1.91
N MET A 246 -15.64 18.51 -2.44
CA MET A 246 -14.23 18.39 -2.82
C MET A 246 -13.85 19.45 -3.86
N HIS A 247 -12.90 20.33 -3.53
CA HIS A 247 -12.41 21.39 -4.42
C HIS A 247 -11.00 21.08 -4.96
N HIS A 248 -10.18 20.32 -4.21
CA HIS A 248 -8.83 19.89 -4.60
C HIS A 248 -8.53 18.46 -4.06
N PRO A 249 -8.01 17.53 -4.88
CA PRO A 249 -7.53 16.23 -4.42
C PRO A 249 -6.39 16.36 -3.39
N GLY A 250 -6.32 15.45 -2.41
CA GLY A 250 -5.24 15.38 -1.41
C GLY A 250 -5.39 16.32 -0.22
N GLN A 251 -6.39 17.22 -0.22
CA GLN A 251 -6.61 18.18 0.86
C GLN A 251 -8.08 18.26 1.32
N SER A 252 -8.94 17.40 0.77
CA SER A 252 -10.37 17.47 1.03
C SER A 252 -10.74 16.99 2.43
N ARG A 253 -11.83 17.53 2.99
CA ARG A 253 -12.37 17.09 4.30
C ARG A 253 -12.78 15.61 4.28
N GLY A 254 -13.27 15.13 3.13
CA GLY A 254 -13.61 13.72 2.93
C GLY A 254 -12.38 12.82 3.04
N GLU A 255 -11.30 13.14 2.34
CA GLU A 255 -10.05 12.38 2.42
C GLU A 255 -9.46 12.38 3.83
N LYS A 256 -9.47 13.54 4.53
CA LYS A 256 -9.05 13.62 5.94
C LYS A 256 -9.90 12.74 6.86
N ALA A 257 -11.21 12.70 6.64
CA ALA A 257 -12.12 11.85 7.40
C ALA A 257 -11.86 10.36 7.13
N ALA A 258 -11.61 9.98 5.87
CA ALA A 258 -11.29 8.60 5.51
C ALA A 258 -9.96 8.16 6.13
N ALA A 259 -8.92 9.01 6.08
CA ALA A 259 -7.64 8.75 6.73
C ALA A 259 -7.79 8.56 8.25
N LEU A 260 -8.54 9.45 8.91
CA LEU A 260 -8.81 9.34 10.35
C LEU A 260 -9.54 8.03 10.71
N LEU A 261 -10.50 7.61 9.90
CA LEU A 261 -11.21 6.34 10.12
C LEU A 261 -10.28 5.14 9.90
N ALA A 262 -9.42 5.18 8.88
CA ALA A 262 -8.45 4.14 8.61
C ALA A 262 -7.41 3.99 9.74
N GLU A 263 -6.92 5.12 10.30
CA GLU A 263 -6.07 5.12 11.49
C GLU A 263 -6.72 4.45 12.71
N LYS A 264 -8.07 4.44 12.76
CA LYS A 264 -8.85 3.81 13.82
C LYS A 264 -9.28 2.38 13.49
N GLY A 265 -8.77 1.81 12.40
CA GLY A 265 -8.99 0.43 12.01
C GLY A 265 -10.25 0.17 11.19
N PHE A 266 -10.95 1.22 10.73
CA PHE A 266 -12.11 1.07 9.85
C PHE A 266 -11.67 0.94 8.39
N GLN A 267 -12.45 0.20 7.61
CA GLN A 267 -12.33 0.21 6.16
C GLN A 267 -12.98 1.49 5.62
N ALA A 268 -12.16 2.48 5.29
CA ALA A 268 -12.65 3.77 4.83
C ALA A 268 -12.19 4.09 3.41
N ALA A 269 -13.00 4.84 2.66
CA ALA A 269 -12.68 5.39 1.35
C ALA A 269 -13.27 6.81 1.24
N ALA A 270 -12.74 7.64 0.34
CA ALA A 270 -13.30 8.96 0.07
C ALA A 270 -13.97 8.99 -1.31
N LEU A 271 -15.12 9.64 -1.44
CA LEU A 271 -15.80 9.78 -2.73
C LEU A 271 -14.98 10.69 -3.66
N LYS A 272 -14.54 10.15 -4.80
CA LYS A 272 -13.78 10.87 -5.80
C LYS A 272 -14.58 12.06 -6.33
N GLY A 273 -13.99 13.25 -6.27
CA GLY A 273 -14.62 14.50 -6.70
C GLY A 273 -15.77 14.97 -5.79
N GLY A 274 -16.02 14.27 -4.68
CA GLY A 274 -17.01 14.63 -3.67
C GLY A 274 -18.44 14.76 -4.20
N PHE A 275 -19.26 15.53 -3.48
CA PHE A 275 -20.66 15.76 -3.86
C PHE A 275 -20.86 16.40 -5.26
N PRO A 276 -20.00 17.33 -5.73
CA PRO A 276 -20.10 17.84 -7.09
C PRO A 276 -20.00 16.74 -8.16
N ALA A 277 -19.07 15.79 -8.01
CA ALA A 277 -18.93 14.68 -8.94
C ALA A 277 -20.10 13.70 -8.89
N TRP A 278 -20.66 13.45 -7.69
CA TRP A 278 -21.90 12.68 -7.55
C TRP A 278 -23.06 13.27 -8.35
N LYS A 279 -23.24 14.60 -8.26
CA LYS A 279 -24.27 15.31 -9.03
C LYS A 279 -23.98 15.32 -10.52
N ALA A 280 -22.71 15.49 -10.92
CA ALA A 280 -22.32 15.47 -12.32
C ALA A 280 -22.55 14.10 -12.97
N ALA A 281 -22.51 13.02 -12.19
CA ALA A 281 -22.88 11.67 -12.61
C ALA A 281 -24.40 11.41 -12.60
N GLU A 282 -25.23 12.42 -12.32
CA GLU A 282 -26.70 12.35 -12.30
C GLU A 282 -27.26 11.28 -11.35
N LEU A 283 -26.53 10.98 -10.27
CA LEU A 283 -26.90 9.95 -9.29
C LEU A 283 -27.93 10.46 -8.26
N PRO A 284 -28.67 9.55 -7.59
CA PRO A 284 -29.73 9.94 -6.66
C PRO A 284 -29.27 10.84 -5.50
N VAL A 285 -30.02 11.92 -5.26
CA VAL A 285 -29.77 12.90 -4.19
C VAL A 285 -31.00 12.97 -3.27
N GLN A 286 -30.77 13.07 -1.97
CA GLN A 286 -31.80 13.35 -0.96
C GLN A 286 -31.68 14.78 -0.45
N GLN A 287 -32.78 15.35 0.04
CA GLN A 287 -32.87 16.70 0.62
C GLN A 287 -33.51 16.63 2.00
N GLY A 288 -33.25 17.64 2.84
CA GLY A 288 -33.77 17.69 4.21
C GLY A 288 -32.90 16.94 5.23
N SER A 289 -33.36 16.83 6.47
CA SER A 289 -32.61 16.30 7.63
C SER A 289 -33.10 14.94 8.13
N GLU A 290 -34.00 14.26 7.41
CA GLU A 290 -34.61 13.02 7.90
C GLU A 290 -33.70 11.80 7.67
N ILE A 291 -33.33 11.17 8.78
CA ILE A 291 -32.78 9.81 8.80
C ILE A 291 -33.98 8.86 8.80
N ARG A 292 -34.18 8.06 7.74
CA ARG A 292 -35.05 6.88 7.86
C ARG A 292 -34.28 5.84 8.66
N GLY A 293 -34.74 5.61 9.90
CA GLY A 293 -34.21 4.63 10.84
C GLY A 293 -34.37 3.19 10.36
#